data_AF-A0A3D1D242-F1
#
_entry.id   AF-A0A3D1D242-F1
#
_cell.length_a   1.000
_cell.length_b   1.000
_cell.length_c   1.000
_cell.angle_alpha   90.00
_cell.angle_beta   90.00
_cell.angle_gamma   90.00
#
_symmetry.space_group_name_H-M   'P 1'
#
loop_
_entity.id
_entity.type
_entity.pdbx_description
1 polymer ?
#
loop_
_entity_poly.entity_id
_entity_poly.type
_entity_poly.pdbx_seq_one_letter_code
_entity_poly.pdbx_strand_id
1 'polypeptide(L)'
;MNKKQLKLVTSIAIVILLLSIIPIFWIGQYLHPFSDDYVFGAEVHKVWNATHSLSASIMAAWNVAINMYHIWQGTYSACFLMAMQPGAFGMYWIVPIVLLTSLVTSTFTLMYMIMRKVLHASKLEYLFVSTIFVLINVQFVYSPYDAFYWYNGAMYYTLYYSLSLFLASLLIAFELSCNKYSKYFIGGATIFLTIFIAGGNFVS
;
A
#
# COMPACT_ATOMS: atom_id res chain seq x y z
N MET A 1 6.35 29.01 14.76
CA MET A 1 7.35 28.25 15.54
C MET A 1 8.74 28.59 15.02
N ASN A 2 9.74 28.85 15.87
CA ASN A 2 11.09 29.15 15.37
C ASN A 2 11.74 27.88 14.78
N LYS A 3 12.77 28.06 13.94
CA LYS A 3 13.42 26.92 13.23
C LYS A 3 14.01 25.85 14.16
N LYS A 4 14.49 26.25 15.35
CA LYS A 4 15.04 25.31 16.35
C LYS A 4 13.94 24.45 16.96
N GLN A 5 12.83 25.06 17.35
CA GLN A 5 11.65 24.38 17.87
C GLN A 5 11.05 23.43 16.82
N LEU A 6 10.89 23.88 15.57
CA LEU A 6 10.39 23.02 14.48
C LEU A 6 11.27 21.80 14.29
N LYS A 7 12.59 21.97 14.26
CA LYS A 7 13.53 20.85 14.14
C LYS A 7 13.36 19.86 15.30
N LEU A 8 13.26 20.35 16.54
CA LEU A 8 13.09 19.52 17.71
C LEU A 8 11.80 18.70 17.65
N VAL A 9 10.64 19.34 17.42
CA VAL A 9 9.35 18.62 17.37
C VAL A 9 9.27 17.67 16.18
N THR A 10 9.90 18.00 15.05
CA THR A 10 10.01 17.09 13.89
C THR A 10 10.80 15.84 14.26
N SER A 11 11.95 16.00 14.90
CA SER A 11 12.76 14.87 15.36
C SER A 11 11.99 13.99 16.35
N ILE A 12 11.29 14.60 17.31
CA ILE A 12 10.47 13.86 18.28
C ILE A 12 9.37 13.08 17.57
N ALA A 13 8.63 13.70 16.64
CA ALA A 13 7.58 13.02 15.88
C ALA A 13 8.14 11.82 15.09
N ILE A 14 9.30 11.98 14.44
CA ILE A 14 9.94 10.88 13.70
C ILE A 14 10.32 9.74 14.65
N VAL A 15 10.89 10.04 15.82
CA VAL A 15 11.23 9.02 16.82
C VAL A 15 9.98 8.28 17.29
N ILE A 16 8.88 8.99 17.59
CA ILE A 16 7.62 8.37 17.98
C ILE A 16 7.09 7.47 16.86
N LEU A 17 7.16 7.90 15.60
CA LEU A 17 6.75 7.08 14.46
C LEU A 17 7.59 5.80 14.35
N LEU A 18 8.91 5.91 14.45
CA LEU A 18 9.79 4.75 14.42
C LEU A 18 9.49 3.78 15.57
N LEU A 19 9.27 4.28 16.78
CA LEU A 19 8.89 3.45 17.93
C LEU A 19 7.51 2.79 17.74
N SER A 20 6.57 3.46 17.07
CA SER A 20 5.24 2.92 16.75
C SER A 20 5.28 1.82 15.70
N ILE A 21 6.25 1.86 14.77
CA ILE A 21 6.41 0.87 13.69
C ILE A 21 6.94 -0.46 14.23
N ILE A 22 7.85 -0.43 15.21
CA ILE A 22 8.52 -1.63 15.76
C ILE A 22 7.53 -2.73 16.19
N PRO A 23 6.53 -2.48 17.05
CA PRO A 23 5.60 -3.52 17.47
C PRO A 23 4.76 -4.07 16.30
N ILE A 24 4.44 -3.24 15.31
CA ILE A 24 3.66 -3.66 14.14
C ILE A 24 4.44 -4.69 13.32
N PHE A 25 5.73 -4.43 13.07
CA PHE A 25 6.59 -5.38 12.37
C PHE A 25 6.91 -6.62 13.19
N TRP A 26 7.13 -6.44 14.49
CA TRP A 26 7.48 -7.55 15.38
C TRP A 26 6.36 -8.59 15.50
N ILE A 27 5.10 -8.17 15.51
CA ILE A 27 3.94 -9.09 15.51
C ILE A 27 3.90 -9.95 14.24
N GLY A 28 4.45 -9.47 13.12
CA GLY A 28 4.46 -10.17 11.83
C GLY A 28 4.89 -11.64 11.92
N GLN A 29 5.90 -11.96 12.73
CA GLN A 29 6.41 -13.34 12.86
C GLN A 29 5.39 -14.36 13.40
N TYR A 30 4.34 -13.90 14.06
CA TYR A 30 3.29 -14.73 14.64
C TYR A 30 2.03 -14.80 13.77
N LEU A 31 2.02 -14.09 12.64
CA LEU A 31 0.87 -14.04 11.76
C LEU A 31 0.77 -15.28 10.87
N HIS A 32 -0.46 -15.72 10.66
CA HIS A 32 -0.80 -16.82 9.77
C HIS A 32 -1.99 -16.40 8.90
N PRO A 33 -2.14 -17.00 7.70
CA PRO A 33 -3.32 -16.79 6.87
C PRO A 33 -4.60 -17.03 7.65
N PHE A 34 -5.62 -16.21 7.40
CA PHE A 34 -6.90 -16.29 8.08
C PHE A 34 -8.07 -16.10 7.11
N SER A 35 -9.17 -16.81 7.38
CA SER A 35 -10.42 -16.77 6.59
C SER A 35 -10.16 -16.82 5.08
N ASP A 36 -10.39 -15.70 4.41
CA ASP A 36 -10.43 -15.56 2.97
C ASP A 36 -9.04 -15.75 2.34
N ASP A 37 -7.96 -15.54 3.11
CA ASP A 37 -6.60 -15.81 2.63
C ASP A 37 -6.41 -17.27 2.21
N TYR A 38 -7.10 -18.21 2.87
CA TYR A 38 -7.08 -19.62 2.49
C TYR A 38 -7.87 -19.86 1.20
N VAL A 39 -9.02 -19.21 1.05
CA VAL A 39 -9.90 -19.42 -0.12
C VAL A 39 -9.24 -18.86 -1.38
N PHE A 40 -8.83 -17.60 -1.35
CA PHE A 40 -8.20 -16.97 -2.51
C PHE A 40 -6.79 -17.53 -2.78
N GLY A 41 -6.01 -17.80 -1.74
CA GLY A 41 -4.63 -18.28 -1.86
C GLY A 41 -4.48 -19.78 -2.17
N ALA A 42 -5.54 -20.59 -2.07
CA ALA A 42 -5.46 -22.04 -2.18
C ALA A 42 -4.81 -22.52 -3.49
N GLU A 43 -5.26 -22.00 -4.64
CA GLU A 43 -4.76 -22.45 -5.94
C GLU A 43 -3.30 -22.04 -6.16
N VAL A 44 -2.94 -20.82 -5.76
CA VAL A 44 -1.55 -20.34 -5.82
C VAL A 44 -0.65 -21.18 -4.92
N HIS A 45 -1.11 -21.52 -3.72
CA HIS A 45 -0.37 -22.37 -2.78
C HIS A 45 -0.13 -23.78 -3.34
N LYS A 46 -1.16 -24.41 -3.94
CA LYS A 46 -1.02 -25.72 -4.60
C LYS A 46 0.01 -25.69 -5.73
N VAL A 47 -0.09 -24.69 -6.61
CA VAL A 47 0.82 -24.52 -7.74
C VAL A 47 2.24 -24.25 -7.26
N TRP A 48 2.40 -23.41 -6.23
CA TRP A 48 3.70 -23.14 -5.63
C TRP A 48 4.32 -24.40 -5.05
N ASN A 49 3.59 -25.17 -4.23
CA ASN A 49 4.12 -26.40 -3.65
C ASN A 49 4.49 -27.45 -4.69
N ALA A 50 3.75 -27.53 -5.80
CA ALA A 50 4.01 -28.49 -6.87
C ALA A 50 5.19 -28.09 -7.78
N THR A 51 5.38 -26.78 -8.03
CA THR A 51 6.29 -26.32 -9.10
C THR A 51 7.40 -25.39 -8.64
N HIS A 52 7.21 -24.70 -7.51
CA HIS A 52 8.03 -23.59 -7.02
C HIS A 52 8.27 -22.50 -8.09
N SER A 53 7.33 -22.36 -9.04
CA SER A 53 7.43 -21.44 -10.17
C SER A 53 6.56 -20.21 -9.95
N LEU A 54 7.21 -19.05 -9.83
CA LEU A 54 6.51 -17.78 -9.69
C LEU A 54 5.63 -17.46 -10.90
N SER A 55 6.06 -17.80 -12.12
CA SER A 55 5.26 -17.56 -13.32
C SER A 55 4.00 -18.44 -13.35
N ALA A 56 4.10 -19.69 -12.89
CA ALA A 56 2.94 -20.57 -12.75
C ALA A 56 1.98 -20.06 -11.67
N SER A 57 2.51 -19.57 -10.54
CA SER A 57 1.71 -18.93 -9.48
C SER A 57 0.98 -17.67 -9.97
N ILE A 58 1.62 -16.82 -10.78
CA ILE A 58 0.99 -15.63 -11.37
C ILE A 58 -0.16 -16.04 -12.31
N MET A 59 0.05 -17.08 -13.14
CA MET A 59 -1.00 -17.61 -14.02
C MET A 59 -2.17 -18.18 -13.20
N ALA A 60 -1.89 -18.86 -12.09
CA ALA A 60 -2.93 -19.38 -11.19
C ALA A 60 -3.73 -18.23 -10.55
N ALA A 61 -3.05 -17.19 -10.05
CA ALA A 61 -3.70 -16.01 -9.49
C ALA A 61 -4.56 -15.27 -10.52
N TRP A 62 -4.08 -15.17 -11.76
CA TRP A 62 -4.85 -14.61 -12.87
C TRP A 62 -6.14 -15.39 -13.13
N ASN A 63 -6.07 -16.72 -13.16
CA ASN A 63 -7.25 -17.57 -13.34
C ASN A 63 -8.26 -17.43 -12.19
N VAL A 64 -7.77 -17.32 -10.94
CA VAL A 64 -8.62 -17.03 -9.78
C VAL A 64 -9.31 -15.67 -9.94
N ALA A 65 -8.57 -14.62 -10.31
CA ALA A 65 -9.12 -13.28 -10.51
C ALA A 65 -10.18 -13.23 -11.61
N ILE A 66 -9.94 -13.87 -12.76
CA ILE A 66 -10.92 -13.93 -13.86
C ILE A 66 -12.17 -14.72 -13.47
N ASN A 67 -12.01 -15.83 -12.75
CA ASN A 67 -13.16 -16.58 -12.25
C ASN A 67 -14.01 -15.68 -11.33
N MET A 68 -13.39 -15.06 -10.32
CA MET A 68 -14.05 -14.17 -9.36
C MET A 68 -14.69 -12.95 -10.04
N TYR A 69 -14.08 -12.44 -11.11
CA TYR A 69 -14.67 -11.38 -11.92
C TYR A 69 -16.03 -11.78 -12.49
N HIS A 70 -16.17 -13.02 -12.96
CA HIS A 70 -17.41 -13.50 -13.57
C HIS A 70 -18.47 -13.97 -12.57
N ILE A 71 -18.07 -14.54 -11.43
CA ILE A 71 -19.01 -15.19 -10.50
C ILE A 71 -19.36 -14.35 -9.26
N TRP A 72 -18.64 -13.26 -8.99
CA TRP A 72 -18.81 -12.47 -7.77
C TRP A 72 -18.93 -10.97 -8.04
N GLN A 73 -17.94 -10.16 -7.66
CA GLN A 73 -18.04 -8.68 -7.63
C GLN A 73 -17.37 -7.96 -8.81
N GLY A 74 -16.87 -8.69 -9.81
CA GLY A 74 -16.13 -8.07 -10.91
C GLY A 74 -14.78 -7.45 -10.50
N THR A 75 -14.27 -7.79 -9.32
CA THR A 75 -13.01 -7.27 -8.76
C THR A 75 -11.82 -8.06 -9.30
N TYR A 76 -11.11 -7.52 -10.29
CA TYR A 76 -10.01 -8.24 -10.93
C TYR A 76 -8.67 -8.07 -10.20
N SER A 77 -8.21 -6.83 -9.98
CA SER A 77 -6.89 -6.59 -9.38
C SER A 77 -6.86 -6.92 -7.90
N ALA A 78 -7.96 -6.72 -7.17
CA ALA A 78 -8.04 -7.10 -5.77
C ALA A 78 -8.00 -8.63 -5.60
N CYS A 79 -8.84 -9.38 -6.31
CA CYS A 79 -8.82 -10.84 -6.25
C CYS A 79 -7.48 -11.42 -6.73
N PHE A 80 -6.83 -10.80 -7.72
CA PHE A 80 -5.47 -11.16 -8.11
C PHE A 80 -4.48 -11.03 -6.94
N LEU A 81 -4.51 -9.89 -6.23
CA LEU A 81 -3.66 -9.67 -5.06
C LEU A 81 -4.00 -10.64 -3.91
N MET A 82 -5.29 -10.88 -3.63
CA MET A 82 -5.74 -11.84 -2.63
C MET A 82 -5.22 -13.26 -2.93
N ALA A 83 -5.22 -13.67 -4.20
CA ALA A 83 -4.68 -14.96 -4.61
C ALA A 83 -3.14 -15.00 -4.43
N MET A 84 -2.46 -13.90 -4.71
CA MET A 84 -1.02 -13.71 -4.52
C MET A 84 -0.62 -13.39 -3.06
N GLN A 85 -1.49 -13.66 -2.08
CA GLN A 85 -1.21 -13.36 -0.69
C GLN A 85 0.09 -14.03 -0.19
N PRO A 86 0.93 -13.35 0.63
CA PRO A 86 2.27 -13.84 0.97
C PRO A 86 2.32 -15.21 1.66
N GLY A 87 1.28 -15.58 2.40
CA GLY A 87 1.15 -16.88 3.05
C GLY A 87 0.95 -18.04 2.09
N ALA A 88 0.51 -17.81 0.84
CA ALA A 88 0.53 -18.85 -0.19
C ALA A 88 1.97 -19.35 -0.46
N PHE A 89 2.96 -18.54 -0.14
CA PHE A 89 4.39 -18.82 -0.25
C PHE A 89 5.07 -19.09 1.11
N GLY A 90 4.30 -19.22 2.19
CA GLY A 90 4.83 -19.39 3.56
C GLY A 90 5.43 -18.11 4.17
N MET A 91 5.16 -16.93 3.60
CA MET A 91 5.76 -15.66 4.00
C MET A 91 4.75 -14.69 4.62
N TYR A 92 3.72 -15.17 5.31
CA TYR A 92 2.66 -14.29 5.82
C TYR A 92 3.18 -13.21 6.80
N TRP A 93 4.35 -13.40 7.39
CA TRP A 93 5.02 -12.42 8.25
C TRP A 93 5.38 -11.08 7.55
N ILE A 94 5.46 -11.05 6.21
CA ILE A 94 5.76 -9.80 5.48
C ILE A 94 4.55 -8.88 5.35
N VAL A 95 3.34 -9.35 5.65
CA VAL A 95 2.08 -8.62 5.43
C VAL A 95 2.11 -7.22 6.07
N PRO A 96 2.45 -7.03 7.36
CA PRO A 96 2.50 -5.70 7.96
C PRO A 96 3.58 -4.81 7.35
N ILE A 97 4.68 -5.40 6.88
CA ILE A 97 5.79 -4.68 6.27
C ILE A 97 5.34 -4.06 4.95
N VAL A 98 4.71 -4.86 4.08
CA VAL A 98 4.20 -4.38 2.79
C VAL A 98 3.18 -3.27 3.00
N LEU A 99 2.20 -3.50 3.87
CA LEU A 99 1.08 -2.57 4.08
C LEU A 99 1.53 -1.26 4.72
N LEU A 100 2.27 -1.31 5.83
CA LEU A 100 2.74 -0.11 6.50
C LEU A 100 3.74 0.67 5.65
N THR A 101 4.64 -0.02 4.94
CA THR A 101 5.58 0.64 4.02
C THR A 101 4.82 1.33 2.89
N SER A 102 3.78 0.71 2.34
CA SER A 102 2.94 1.33 1.30
C SER A 102 2.25 2.60 1.82
N LEU A 103 1.74 2.58 3.05
CA LEU A 103 1.09 3.72 3.69
C LEU A 103 2.08 4.86 3.95
N VAL A 104 3.23 4.55 4.55
CA VAL A 104 4.28 5.55 4.86
C VAL A 104 4.79 6.18 3.56
N THR A 105 5.17 5.36 2.59
CA THR A 105 5.77 5.87 1.34
C THR A 105 4.78 6.68 0.53
N SER A 106 3.55 6.20 0.35
CA SER A 106 2.52 6.93 -0.41
C SER A 106 2.14 8.26 0.26
N THR A 107 2.03 8.28 1.59
CA THR A 107 1.77 9.52 2.35
C THR A 107 2.89 10.52 2.17
N PHE A 108 4.15 10.11 2.34
CA PHE A 108 5.30 10.99 2.17
C PHE A 108 5.44 11.47 0.71
N THR A 109 5.18 10.62 -0.28
CA THR A 109 5.20 11.00 -1.69
C THR A 109 4.14 12.07 -1.98
N LEU A 110 2.90 11.88 -1.51
CA LEU A 110 1.83 12.85 -1.73
C LEU A 110 2.13 14.17 -1.04
N MET A 111 2.54 14.12 0.22
CA MET A 111 2.89 15.33 0.98
C MET A 111 4.11 16.03 0.38
N TYR A 112 5.05 15.30 -0.22
CA TYR A 112 6.14 15.92 -0.96
C TYR A 112 5.61 16.70 -2.18
N MET A 113 4.73 16.08 -2.97
CA MET A 113 4.14 16.75 -4.14
C MET A 113 3.34 17.99 -3.72
N ILE A 114 2.48 17.89 -2.71
CA ILE A 114 1.68 19.02 -2.24
C ILE A 114 2.56 20.08 -1.59
N MET A 115 3.28 19.73 -0.52
CA MET A 115 3.95 20.73 0.32
C MET A 115 5.21 21.27 -0.32
N ARG A 116 6.04 20.42 -0.95
CA ARG A 116 7.33 20.85 -1.52
C ARG A 116 7.20 21.37 -2.94
N LYS A 117 6.35 20.75 -3.77
CA LYS A 117 6.25 21.11 -5.19
C LYS A 117 5.18 22.15 -5.48
N VAL A 118 4.02 22.09 -4.83
CA VAL A 118 2.94 23.06 -5.05
C VAL A 118 3.04 24.24 -4.08
N LEU A 119 3.18 23.98 -2.78
CA LEU A 119 3.14 25.04 -1.75
C LEU A 119 4.52 25.62 -1.41
N HIS A 120 5.60 25.03 -1.92
CA HIS A 120 7.00 25.44 -1.66
C HIS A 120 7.39 25.54 -0.17
N ALA A 121 6.67 24.83 0.72
CA ALA A 121 6.96 24.74 2.15
C ALA A 121 8.36 24.17 2.39
N SER A 122 8.98 24.43 3.54
CA SER A 122 10.33 23.94 3.84
C SER A 122 10.40 22.41 4.00
N LYS A 123 11.61 21.83 3.89
CA LYS A 123 11.82 20.38 4.11
C LYS A 123 11.39 19.94 5.51
N LEU A 124 11.62 20.79 6.53
CA LEU A 124 11.24 20.46 7.91
C LEU A 124 9.73 20.46 8.09
N GLU A 125 9.01 21.42 7.53
CA GLU A 125 7.54 21.45 7.58
C GLU A 125 6.94 20.22 6.88
N TYR A 126 7.45 19.89 5.69
CA TYR A 126 7.07 18.66 4.98
C TYR A 126 7.29 17.40 5.83
N LEU A 127 8.47 17.23 6.41
CA LEU A 127 8.78 16.05 7.23
C LEU A 127 7.89 15.98 8.45
N PHE A 128 7.68 17.11 9.14
CA PHE A 128 6.82 17.17 10.30
C PHE A 128 5.38 16.76 9.96
N VAL A 129 4.77 17.43 8.99
CA VAL A 129 3.37 17.19 8.62
C VAL A 129 3.18 15.76 8.11
N SER A 130 4.06 15.28 7.22
CA SER A 130 3.98 13.89 6.71
C SER A 130 4.07 12.86 7.84
N THR A 131 4.98 13.09 8.80
CA THR A 131 5.14 12.21 9.96
C THR A 131 3.89 12.20 10.84
N ILE A 132 3.27 13.37 11.06
CA ILE A 132 2.03 13.49 11.83
C ILE A 132 0.88 12.76 11.11
N PHE A 133 0.74 12.90 9.80
CA PHE A 133 -0.29 12.17 9.03
C PHE A 133 -0.13 10.65 9.15
N VAL A 134 1.09 10.13 9.02
CA VAL A 134 1.35 8.70 9.21
C VAL A 134 1.07 8.28 10.65
N LEU A 135 1.52 9.04 11.65
CA LEU A 135 1.24 8.75 13.06
C LEU A 135 -0.25 8.67 13.33
N ILE A 136 -1.03 9.60 12.79
CA ILE A 136 -2.49 9.59 12.96
C ILE A 136 -3.08 8.31 12.37
N ASN A 137 -2.70 7.94 11.15
CA ASN A 137 -3.18 6.73 10.51
C ASN A 137 -2.74 5.45 11.23
N VAL A 138 -1.56 5.43 11.86
CA VAL A 138 -1.07 4.25 12.57
C VAL A 138 -1.68 4.12 13.96
N GLN A 139 -1.78 5.22 14.71
CA GLN A 139 -2.20 5.21 16.11
C GLN A 139 -3.72 5.24 16.30
N PHE A 140 -4.46 5.81 15.35
CA PHE A 140 -5.90 6.00 15.46
C PHE A 140 -6.69 5.21 14.41
N VAL A 141 -6.07 4.19 13.79
CA VAL A 141 -6.82 3.27 12.94
C VAL A 141 -7.87 2.52 13.77
N TYR A 142 -9.07 2.38 13.23
CA TYR A 142 -10.19 1.72 13.91
C TYR A 142 -9.86 0.28 14.31
N SER A 143 -9.25 -0.46 13.39
CA SER A 143 -8.85 -1.85 13.57
C SER A 143 -7.45 -2.07 13.02
N PRO A 144 -6.42 -2.24 13.87
CA PRO A 144 -5.08 -2.59 13.43
C PRO A 144 -5.04 -3.95 12.70
N TYR A 145 -5.96 -4.85 13.08
CA TYR A 145 -6.13 -6.14 12.43
C TYR A 145 -6.49 -5.98 10.95
N ASP A 146 -7.54 -5.22 10.65
CA ASP A 146 -7.99 -4.96 9.28
C ASP A 146 -7.05 -4.02 8.52
N ALA A 147 -6.15 -3.31 9.21
CA ALA A 147 -5.26 -2.35 8.58
C ALA A 147 -3.88 -2.92 8.25
N PHE A 148 -3.38 -3.89 9.05
CA PHE A 148 -1.99 -4.33 8.94
C PHE A 148 -1.77 -5.84 9.08
N TYR A 149 -2.71 -6.62 9.62
CA TYR A 149 -2.43 -8.01 10.01
C TYR A 149 -3.19 -9.06 9.20
N TRP A 150 -4.42 -8.78 8.78
CA TRP A 150 -5.19 -9.65 7.90
C TRP A 150 -5.02 -9.22 6.45
N TYR A 151 -4.23 -9.96 5.67
CA TYR A 151 -3.82 -9.53 4.33
C TYR A 151 -4.99 -9.19 3.41
N ASN A 152 -6.01 -10.04 3.30
CA ASN A 152 -7.12 -9.82 2.39
C ASN A 152 -7.80 -8.46 2.64
N GLY A 153 -8.28 -8.21 3.87
CA GLY A 153 -8.89 -6.94 4.24
C GLY A 153 -7.91 -5.77 4.20
N ALA A 154 -6.71 -5.96 4.76
CA ALA A 154 -5.74 -4.87 4.88
C ALA A 154 -5.12 -4.43 3.55
N MET A 155 -5.01 -5.34 2.59
CA MET A 155 -4.72 -5.00 1.21
C MET A 155 -5.86 -4.15 0.63
N TYR A 156 -7.12 -4.55 0.83
CA TYR A 156 -8.27 -3.78 0.33
C TYR A 156 -8.41 -2.38 0.93
N TYR A 157 -8.08 -2.21 2.22
CA TYR A 157 -8.19 -0.92 2.89
C TYR A 157 -6.90 -0.11 2.80
N THR A 158 -5.82 -0.61 3.39
CA THR A 158 -4.57 0.13 3.54
C THR A 158 -3.80 0.20 2.22
N LEU A 159 -3.68 -0.91 1.47
CA LEU A 159 -2.91 -0.88 0.22
C LEU A 159 -3.65 -0.06 -0.84
N TYR A 160 -4.94 -0.28 -1.08
CA TYR A 160 -5.69 0.53 -2.07
C TYR A 160 -5.78 2.01 -1.69
N TYR A 161 -5.91 2.34 -0.40
CA TYR A 161 -5.78 3.72 0.06
C TYR A 161 -4.39 4.28 -0.29
N SER A 162 -3.32 3.54 0.00
CA SER A 162 -1.95 3.93 -0.31
C SER A 162 -1.71 4.11 -1.82
N LEU A 163 -2.22 3.20 -2.64
CA LEU A 163 -2.17 3.30 -4.10
C LEU A 163 -2.91 4.55 -4.58
N SER A 164 -4.02 4.92 -3.95
CA SER A 164 -4.78 6.13 -4.28
C SER A 164 -4.00 7.41 -3.92
N LEU A 165 -3.30 7.44 -2.78
CA LEU A 165 -2.41 8.55 -2.43
C LEU A 165 -1.24 8.67 -3.43
N PHE A 166 -0.70 7.53 -3.86
CA PHE A 166 0.35 7.50 -4.87
C PHE A 166 -0.17 7.96 -6.24
N LEU A 167 -1.38 7.55 -6.65
CA LEU A 167 -2.05 8.03 -7.86
C LEU A 167 -2.24 9.56 -7.82
N ALA A 168 -2.73 10.11 -6.71
CA ALA A 168 -2.86 11.56 -6.55
C ALA A 168 -1.50 12.27 -6.69
N SER A 169 -0.42 11.66 -6.18
CA SER A 169 0.94 12.17 -6.35
C SER A 169 1.38 12.18 -7.82
N LEU A 170 1.08 11.12 -8.57
CA LEU A 170 1.39 11.03 -10.00
C LEU A 170 0.62 12.06 -10.82
N LEU A 171 -0.65 12.32 -10.48
CA LEU A 171 -1.47 13.35 -11.14
C LEU A 171 -0.85 14.75 -10.97
N ILE A 172 -0.44 15.10 -9.75
CA ILE A 172 0.28 16.37 -9.50
C ILE A 172 1.61 16.38 -10.27
N ALA A 173 2.36 15.27 -10.25
CA ALA A 173 3.64 15.19 -10.94
C ALA A 173 3.50 15.34 -12.46
N PHE A 174 2.44 14.80 -13.04
CA PHE A 174 2.12 14.91 -14.46
C PHE A 174 1.88 16.36 -14.87
N GLU A 175 1.12 17.10 -14.05
CA GLU A 175 0.83 18.52 -14.31
C GLU A 175 2.08 19.38 -14.22
N LEU A 176 2.91 19.15 -13.19
CA LEU A 176 4.15 19.89 -12.96
C LEU A 176 5.31 19.48 -13.90
N SER A 177 5.15 18.42 -14.69
CA SER A 177 6.21 17.93 -15.57
C SER A 177 6.31 18.74 -16.86
N CYS A 178 7.45 19.40 -17.07
CA CYS A 178 7.75 20.14 -18.30
C CYS A 178 8.42 19.27 -19.39
N ASN A 179 9.05 18.16 -19.01
CA ASN A 179 9.72 17.26 -19.96
C ASN A 179 8.72 16.27 -20.57
N LYS A 180 8.63 16.25 -21.91
CA LYS A 180 7.73 15.36 -22.67
C LYS A 180 7.91 13.88 -22.30
N TYR A 181 9.14 13.39 -22.15
CA TYR A 181 9.40 11.98 -21.85
C TYR A 181 8.96 11.61 -20.44
N SER A 182 9.26 12.47 -19.46
CA SER A 182 8.77 12.30 -18.08
C SER A 182 7.25 12.34 -18.04
N LYS A 183 6.62 13.25 -18.80
CA LYS A 183 5.17 13.38 -18.86
C LYS A 183 4.51 12.12 -19.46
N TYR A 184 5.07 11.55 -20.53
CA TYR A 184 4.57 10.28 -21.07
C TYR A 184 4.75 9.11 -20.11
N PHE A 185 5.91 9.00 -19.46
CA PHE A 185 6.15 7.94 -18.49
C PHE A 185 5.19 8.03 -17.29
N ILE A 186 5.06 9.22 -16.69
CA ILE A 186 4.15 9.47 -15.58
C ILE A 186 2.70 9.24 -16.02
N GLY A 187 2.31 9.74 -17.20
CA GLY A 187 0.97 9.54 -17.75
C GLY A 187 0.63 8.06 -17.93
N GLY A 188 1.57 7.26 -18.47
CA GLY A 188 1.41 5.81 -18.59
C GLY A 188 1.27 5.12 -17.23
N ALA A 189 2.12 5.49 -16.25
CA ALA A 189 2.03 4.97 -14.89
C ALA A 189 0.70 5.33 -14.21
N THR A 190 0.22 6.57 -14.39
CA THR A 190 -1.09 7.03 -13.90
C THR A 190 -2.21 6.19 -14.49
N ILE A 191 -2.26 6.01 -15.82
CA ILE A 191 -3.32 5.22 -16.48
C ILE A 191 -3.33 3.79 -15.97
N PHE A 192 -2.15 3.14 -15.93
CA PHE A 192 -2.03 1.78 -15.42
C PHE A 192 -2.53 1.67 -13.98
N LEU A 193 -2.10 2.60 -13.11
CA LEU A 193 -2.48 2.59 -11.71
C LEU A 193 -3.96 2.89 -11.52
N THR A 194 -4.56 3.79 -12.31
CA THR A 194 -6.00 4.06 -12.29
C THR A 194 -6.81 2.81 -12.66
N ILE A 195 -6.42 2.10 -13.73
CA ILE A 195 -7.05 0.83 -14.10
C ILE A 195 -6.89 -0.17 -12.95
N PHE A 196 -5.67 -0.35 -12.44
CA PHE A 196 -5.41 -1.25 -11.33
C PHE A 196 -6.27 -0.95 -10.09
N ILE A 197 -6.39 0.32 -9.69
CA ILE A 197 -7.21 0.74 -8.56
C ILE A 197 -8.71 0.51 -8.84
N ALA A 198 -9.18 0.75 -10.06
CA ALA A 198 -10.57 0.50 -10.44
C ALA A 198 -10.96 -0.98 -10.30
N GLY A 199 -10.02 -1.91 -10.51
CA GLY A 199 -10.25 -3.34 -10.33
C GLY A 199 -10.38 -3.83 -8.88
N GLY A 200 -10.19 -2.93 -7.90
CA GLY A 200 -10.57 -3.18 -6.51
C GLY A 200 -12.01 -2.81 -6.20
N ASN A 201 -12.79 -2.35 -7.18
CA ASN A 201 -14.23 -2.07 -7.11
C ASN A 201 -14.73 -1.57 -5.72
N PHE A 202 -14.58 -0.26 -5.47
CA PHE A 202 -15.03 0.47 -4.27
C PHE A 202 -16.56 0.59 -4.16
N VAL A 203 -17.29 -0.46 -4.54
CA VAL A 203 -18.74 -0.50 -4.39
C VAL A 203 -19.03 -0.59 -2.90
N SER A 204 -19.41 0.56 -2.34
CA SER A 204 -20.09 0.69 -1.05
C SER A 204 -21.51 0.17 -1.18
#